data_AF-D8FA08-F1
#
_entry.id   AF-D8FA08-F1
#
_cell.length_a   1.000
_cell.length_b   1.000
_cell.length_c   1.000
_cell.angle_alpha   90.00
_cell.angle_beta   90.00
_cell.angle_gamma   90.00
#
_symmetry.space_group_name_H-M   'P 1'
#
loop_
_entity.id
_entity.type
_entity.pdbx_description
1 polymer ?
#
loop_
_entity_poly.entity_id
_entity_poly.type
_entity_poly.pdbx_seq_one_letter_code
_entity_poly.pdbx_strand_id
1 'polypeptide(L)'
;MQLRYPIDLTIEEYNEQKAWEHAELDHCPFHPEGGCDLARHGTYPRKFPEYCLVPRWYCPSAHKTISLLPDFLASRFPGTLDEIEQPSIQPDHAKARKKRLLFETGDISS
;
A
#
# COMPACT_ATOMS: atom_id res chain seq x y z
N MET A 1 2.74 -14.80 4.85
CA MET A 1 1.44 -14.91 4.15
C MET A 1 0.83 -13.54 4.06
N GLN A 2 0.07 -13.24 3.00
CA GLN A 2 -0.66 -11.99 2.88
C GLN A 2 -2.14 -12.30 2.62
N LEU A 3 -3.02 -11.62 3.34
CA LEU A 3 -4.48 -11.72 3.16
C LEU A 3 -5.02 -10.40 2.66
N ARG A 4 -6.15 -10.49 1.96
CA ARG A 4 -6.92 -9.34 1.49
C ARG A 4 -7.62 -8.68 2.69
N TYR A 5 -7.52 -7.36 2.80
CA TYR A 5 -8.23 -6.54 3.77
C TYR A 5 -9.26 -5.68 3.04
N PRO A 6 -10.54 -6.12 3.01
CA PRO A 6 -11.57 -5.43 2.27
C PRO A 6 -11.92 -4.12 2.98
N ILE A 7 -11.48 -3.02 2.39
CA ILE A 7 -11.79 -1.67 2.87
C ILE A 7 -12.22 -0.79 1.72
N ASP A 8 -13.25 0.02 1.98
CA ASP A 8 -13.81 0.98 1.05
C ASP A 8 -13.31 2.39 1.41
N LEU A 9 -11.98 2.53 1.43
CA LEU A 9 -11.28 3.79 1.69
C LEU A 9 -10.24 4.01 0.59
N THR A 10 -9.99 5.27 0.25
CA THR A 10 -8.82 5.61 -0.56
C THR A 10 -7.52 5.48 0.24
N ILE A 11 -6.37 5.54 -0.42
CA ILE A 11 -5.06 5.48 0.26
C ILE A 11 -4.86 6.69 1.19
N GLU A 12 -5.38 7.86 0.80
CA GLU A 12 -5.36 9.08 1.59
C GLU A 12 -6.21 8.93 2.85
N GLU A 13 -7.47 8.50 2.71
CA GLU A 13 -8.38 8.29 3.84
C GLU A 13 -7.86 7.23 4.81
N TYR A 14 -7.30 6.14 4.27
CA TYR A 14 -6.64 5.09 5.04
C TYR A 14 -5.51 5.66 5.91
N ASN A 15 -4.74 6.60 5.36
CA ASN A 15 -3.63 7.23 6.05
C ASN A 15 -4.06 8.28 7.07
N GLU A 16 -5.02 9.13 6.71
CA GLU A 16 -5.57 10.16 7.58
C GLU A 16 -6.23 9.55 8.82
N GLN A 17 -7.02 8.49 8.62
CA GLN A 17 -7.74 7.79 9.69
C GLN A 17 -6.88 6.75 10.42
N LYS A 18 -5.64 6.52 9.97
CA LYS A 18 -4.77 5.46 10.49
C LYS A 18 -5.47 4.10 10.52
N ALA A 19 -6.17 3.74 9.45
CA ALA A 19 -7.02 2.55 9.41
C ALA A 19 -6.26 1.23 9.69
N TRP A 20 -4.93 1.20 9.56
CA TRP A 20 -4.10 0.06 10.02
C TRP A 20 -4.18 -0.21 11.53
N GLU A 21 -4.57 0.77 12.35
CA GLU A 21 -4.78 0.63 13.79
C GLU A 21 -6.11 -0.06 14.11
N HIS A 22 -7.08 0.11 13.22
CA HIS A 22 -8.43 -0.45 13.31
C HIS A 22 -8.60 -1.77 12.53
N ALA A 23 -7.57 -2.19 11.81
CA ALA A 23 -7.57 -3.48 11.15
C ALA A 23 -7.56 -4.61 12.19
N GLU A 24 -8.50 -5.53 12.05
CA GLU A 24 -8.67 -6.70 12.92
C GLU A 24 -8.61 -7.98 12.08
N LEU A 25 -8.14 -9.06 12.70
CA LEU A 25 -8.07 -10.39 12.10
C LEU A 25 -8.72 -11.37 13.07
N ASP A 26 -10.00 -11.68 12.82
CA ASP A 26 -10.83 -12.49 13.73
C ASP A 26 -10.31 -13.92 13.89
N HIS A 27 -9.79 -14.49 12.79
CA HIS A 27 -9.36 -15.87 12.75
C HIS A 27 -8.02 -16.03 12.05
N CYS A 28 -7.21 -16.92 12.59
CA CYS A 28 -5.96 -17.30 11.96
C CYS A 28 -6.25 -18.19 10.74
N PRO A 29 -5.75 -17.86 9.54
CA PRO A 29 -5.96 -18.69 8.35
C PRO A 29 -5.33 -20.08 8.45
N PHE A 30 -4.40 -20.29 9.39
CA PHE A 30 -3.76 -21.60 9.63
C PHE A 30 -4.54 -22.48 10.62
N HIS A 31 -5.39 -21.89 11.46
CA HIS A 31 -6.14 -22.60 12.49
C HIS A 31 -7.59 -22.07 12.49
N PRO A 32 -8.42 -22.48 11.50
CA PRO A 32 -9.79 -22.00 11.37
C PRO A 32 -10.68 -22.41 12.55
N GLU A 33 -10.37 -23.52 13.22
CA GLU A 33 -11.06 -23.97 14.44
C GLU A 33 -10.62 -23.21 15.70
N GLY A 34 -9.65 -22.29 15.58
CA GLY A 34 -9.06 -21.59 16.71
C GLY A 34 -7.93 -22.38 17.39
N GLY A 35 -7.57 -21.98 18.61
CA GLY A 35 -6.49 -22.64 19.38
C GLY A 35 -5.08 -22.12 19.09
N CYS A 36 -4.96 -20.97 18.43
CA CYS A 36 -3.69 -20.26 18.29
C CYS A 36 -3.74 -18.88 18.92
N ASP A 37 -2.65 -18.48 19.58
CA ASP A 37 -2.49 -17.15 20.18
C ASP A 37 -2.13 -16.10 19.12
N LEU A 38 -2.98 -15.96 18.10
CA LEU A 38 -2.80 -14.98 17.05
C LEU A 38 -2.71 -13.58 17.67
N ALA A 39 -1.58 -12.91 17.46
CA ALA A 39 -1.31 -11.61 18.06
C ALA A 39 -0.93 -10.59 17.01
N ARG A 40 -1.29 -9.32 17.26
CA ARG A 40 -0.83 -8.20 16.43
C ARG A 40 0.68 -8.04 16.62
N HIS A 41 1.42 -8.11 15.52
CA HIS A 41 2.87 -8.10 15.50
C HIS A 41 3.45 -6.71 15.15
N GLY A 42 2.62 -5.82 14.59
CA GLY A 42 2.98 -4.43 14.27
C GLY A 42 2.62 -4.08 12.84
N THR A 43 3.29 -3.07 12.27
CA THR A 43 3.07 -2.63 10.89
C THR A 43 4.39 -2.60 10.12
N TYR A 44 4.31 -2.51 8.79
CA TYR A 44 5.45 -2.12 7.96
C TYR A 44 5.03 -1.10 6.90
N PRO A 45 5.93 -0.18 6.51
CA PRO A 45 5.63 0.80 5.48
C PRO A 45 5.74 0.21 4.07
N ARG A 46 4.77 0.54 3.23
CA ARG A 46 4.82 0.44 1.76
C ARG A 46 4.90 1.85 1.19
N LYS A 47 5.71 2.05 0.14
CA LYS A 47 5.98 3.36 -0.46
C LYS A 47 5.31 3.57 -1.83
N PHE A 48 4.68 2.54 -2.39
CA PHE A 48 4.11 2.57 -3.74
C PHE A 48 2.71 1.97 -3.73
N PRO A 49 1.68 2.62 -4.32
CA PRO A 49 1.72 3.89 -5.07
C PRO A 49 1.91 5.16 -4.20
N GLU A 50 1.51 5.14 -2.93
CA GLU A 50 1.86 6.16 -1.94
C GLU A 50 2.34 5.49 -0.65
N TYR A 51 2.82 6.30 0.32
CA TYR A 51 3.20 5.78 1.63
C TYR A 51 1.97 5.27 2.38
N CYS A 52 1.98 4.03 2.85
CA CYS A 52 0.95 3.50 3.75
C CYS A 52 1.53 2.44 4.68
N LEU A 53 0.96 2.30 5.88
CA LEU A 53 1.32 1.24 6.82
C LEU A 53 0.43 0.01 6.63
N VAL A 54 1.04 -1.16 6.50
CA VAL A 54 0.35 -2.44 6.38
C VAL A 54 0.45 -3.18 7.72
N PRO A 55 -0.69 -3.53 8.35
CA PRO A 55 -0.68 -4.21 9.63
C PRO A 55 -0.36 -5.71 9.49
N ARG A 56 0.29 -6.24 10.53
CA ARG A 56 0.81 -7.61 10.59
C ARG A 56 0.34 -8.31 11.85
N TRP A 57 0.03 -9.58 11.68
CA TRP A 57 -0.26 -10.53 12.73
C TRP A 57 0.77 -11.65 12.70
N TYR A 58 1.03 -12.23 13.85
CA TYR A 58 1.90 -13.37 14.00
C TYR A 58 1.11 -14.50 14.65
N CYS A 59 1.12 -15.66 14.02
CA CYS A 59 0.61 -16.88 14.61
C CYS A 59 1.79 -17.64 15.24
N PRO A 60 1.87 -17.73 16.58
CA PRO A 60 2.94 -18.45 17.24
C PRO A 60 2.88 -19.94 16.96
N SER A 61 1.69 -20.55 16.89
CA SER A 61 1.56 -21.99 16.61
C SER A 61 2.09 -22.39 15.23
N ALA A 62 1.86 -21.56 14.21
CA ALA A 62 2.35 -21.81 12.85
C ALA A 62 3.73 -21.20 12.57
N HIS A 63 4.28 -20.40 13.50
CA HIS A 63 5.49 -19.59 13.33
C HIS A 63 5.46 -18.76 12.03
N LYS A 64 4.30 -18.19 11.70
CA LYS A 64 4.07 -17.47 10.43
C LYS A 64 3.48 -16.09 10.66
N THR A 65 3.95 -15.14 9.86
CA THR A 65 3.43 -13.77 9.82
C THR A 65 2.38 -13.64 8.71
N ILE A 66 1.29 -12.96 9.05
CA ILE A 66 0.14 -12.66 8.20
C ILE A 66 0.07 -11.14 8.05
N SER A 67 0.19 -10.64 6.83
CA SER A 67 0.02 -9.22 6.53
C SER A 67 -1.38 -9.00 5.95
N LEU A 68 -2.12 -8.00 6.45
CA LEU A 68 -3.42 -7.61 5.89
C LEU A 68 -3.23 -6.50 4.87
N LEU A 69 -3.36 -6.83 3.58
CA LEU A 69 -3.19 -5.87 2.50
C LEU A 69 -4.52 -5.24 2.09
N PRO A 70 -4.67 -3.90 2.22
CA PRO A 70 -5.80 -3.16 1.69
C PRO A 70 -6.14 -3.46 0.23
N ASP A 71 -7.43 -3.46 -0.08
CA ASP A 71 -7.93 -3.72 -1.44
C ASP A 71 -7.39 -2.78 -2.51
N PHE A 72 -7.22 -1.50 -2.17
CA PHE A 72 -6.62 -0.53 -3.09
C PHE A 72 -5.18 -0.89 -3.49
N LEU A 73 -4.44 -1.60 -2.63
CA LEU A 73 -3.12 -2.18 -2.95
C LEU A 73 -3.23 -3.56 -3.61
N ALA A 74 -4.28 -4.32 -3.32
CA ALA A 74 -4.51 -5.67 -3.85
C ALA A 74 -4.96 -5.67 -5.33
N SER A 75 -5.44 -4.52 -5.85
CA SER A 75 -5.94 -4.35 -7.22
C SER A 75 -4.94 -4.72 -8.35
N ARG A 76 -3.65 -4.92 -8.03
CA ARG A 76 -2.61 -5.32 -9.00
C ARG A 76 -2.08 -6.75 -8.88
N PHE A 77 -2.60 -7.58 -7.96
CA PHE A 77 -2.03 -8.92 -7.74
C PHE A 77 -3.07 -10.05 -7.74
N PRO A 78 -3.51 -10.51 -8.92
CA PRO A 78 -4.09 -11.84 -9.08
C PRO A 78 -2.95 -12.87 -9.06
N GLY A 79 -2.36 -13.11 -7.89
CA GLY A 79 -1.25 -14.06 -7.75
C GLY A 79 -0.57 -13.94 -6.40
N THR A 80 -0.23 -15.09 -5.81
CA THR A 80 0.57 -15.20 -4.59
C THR A 80 1.79 -14.29 -4.65
N LEU A 81 2.03 -13.58 -3.54
CA LEU A 81 3.01 -12.51 -3.36
C LEU A 81 4.49 -12.96 -3.44
N ASP A 82 4.80 -14.03 -4.16
CA ASP A 82 6.16 -14.55 -4.34
C ASP A 82 6.88 -13.94 -5.56
N GLU A 83 6.20 -13.17 -6.42
CA GLU A 83 6.81 -12.59 -7.65
C GLU A 83 7.13 -11.08 -7.58
N ILE A 84 6.89 -10.41 -6.44
CA ILE A 84 6.97 -8.94 -6.36
C ILE A 84 8.14 -8.48 -5.49
N GLU A 85 9.25 -9.22 -5.55
CA GLU A 85 10.57 -8.73 -5.15
C GLU A 85 11.44 -8.48 -6.38
N GLN A 86 10.93 -7.67 -7.31
CA GLN A 86 11.77 -7.02 -8.30
C GLN A 86 11.71 -5.50 -8.09
N PRO A 87 12.84 -4.82 -7.84
CA PRO A 87 12.89 -3.37 -7.90
C PRO A 87 12.66 -2.96 -9.35
N SER A 88 11.42 -2.69 -9.72
CA SER A 88 11.09 -2.04 -10.98
C SER A 88 11.64 -0.62 -10.93
N ILE A 89 12.85 -0.44 -11.45
CA ILE A 89 13.33 0.84 -11.96
C ILE A 89 12.30 1.28 -13.01
N GLN A 90 11.46 2.25 -12.68
CA GLN A 90 10.63 2.90 -13.68
C GLN A 90 11.33 4.19 -14.15
N PRO A 91 11.62 4.31 -15.46
CA PRO A 91 12.10 5.54 -16.05
C PRO A 91 10.94 6.55 -16.21
N ASP A 92 11.26 7.79 -15.84
CA ASP A 92 10.68 9.08 -16.26
C ASP A 92 9.19 9.15 -16.67
N HIS A 93 8.36 9.69 -15.77
CA HIS A 93 7.07 10.27 -16.15
C HIS A 93 7.23 11.77 -16.42
N ALA A 94 7.69 12.10 -17.62
CA ALA A 94 7.48 13.41 -18.21
C ALA A 94 5.99 13.60 -18.56
N LYS A 95 5.27 14.46 -17.83
CA LYS A 95 4.09 15.17 -18.36
C LYS A 95 4.03 16.63 -17.90
N ALA A 96 4.47 17.47 -18.83
CA ALA A 96 3.96 18.78 -19.24
C ALA A 96 2.93 19.49 -18.33
N ARG A 97 3.28 20.71 -17.89
CA ARG A 97 2.32 21.80 -17.75
C ARG A 97 2.73 22.97 -18.65
N LYS A 98 1.84 23.28 -19.60
CA LYS A 98 1.83 24.49 -20.42
C LYS A 98 1.98 25.75 -19.55
N LYS A 99 2.94 26.61 -19.87
CA LYS A 99 2.79 28.07 -19.72
C LYS A 99 3.12 28.72 -21.05
N ARG A 100 2.07 29.11 -21.77
CA ARG A 100 2.16 30.04 -22.89
C ARG A 100 2.25 31.43 -22.27
N LEU A 101 3.46 31.95 -22.14
CA LEU A 101 3.73 33.37 -21.98
C LEU A 101 4.10 33.89 -23.37
N LEU A 102 3.11 34.41 -24.09
CA LEU A 102 3.39 35.50 -25.02
C LEU A 102 3.41 36.76 -24.16
N PHE A 103 4.54 37.48 -24.16
CA PHE A 103 4.57 38.86 -24.62
C PHE A 103 6.03 39.22 -24.91
N GLU A 104 6.23 39.70 -26.13
CA GLU A 104 7.49 39.96 -26.79
C GLU A 104 8.25 41.12 -26.14
N THR A 105 9.52 40.90 -25.83
CA THR A 105 10.52 41.98 -25.82
C THR A 105 10.94 42.23 -27.25
N GLY A 106 10.57 43.39 -27.78
CA GLY A 106 11.11 43.93 -29.03
C GLY A 106 11.66 45.32 -28.77
N ASP A 107 13.00 45.40 -28.67
CA ASP A 107 13.75 46.63 -28.86
C ASP A 107 13.56 47.18 -30.29
N ILE A 108 13.68 48.50 -30.46
CA ILE A 108 14.43 49.26 -31.51
C ILE A 108 13.70 50.53 -32.00
N SER A 109 14.37 51.65 -31.71
CA SER A 109 14.53 52.93 -32.44
C SER A 109 13.35 53.86 -32.76
N SER A 110 13.51 55.11 -32.33
CA SER A 110 13.48 56.28 -33.22
C SER A 110 14.44 57.36 -32.77
#